data_AF-A0A140NKI3-F1
#
_entry.id   AF-A0A140NKI3-F1
#
_cell.length_a   1.000
_cell.length_b   1.000
_cell.length_c   1.000
_cell.angle_alpha   90.00
_cell.angle_beta   90.00
_cell.angle_gamma   90.00
#
_symmetry.space_group_name_H-M   'P 1'
#
loop_
_entity.id
_entity.type
_entity.pdbx_description
1 polymer ?
#
loop_
_entity_poly.entity_id
_entity_poly.type
_entity_poly.pdbx_seq_one_letter_code
_entity_poly.pdbx_strand_id
1 'polypeptide(L)'
;MFRLNKLMLAALIGHCATQFAYAALPGKPTIQWMDNTYSIVEINPNEDKYELLVTRKEAATFNVSWDLWYGDYGTTAKVYLNDQEVWSGPSTSSSGQASLSISKGGKYKLKVALCNGDECNFSDVVEITVQDTDGSHFAPLQTQLLENNQAYKQDSGKVVAAYFVEWGIYGRKFSADKIPAQNLTHILYAFIPICGGNGINDSLKQIEGSFESLQKSCTGRDDYKVTIHDPWAAINVSQTGTSLSYKGNFGQLMAIKQAYPHLKILPSVGGWTLSDPFYAMKDKTKRDKFVTSVKEFLLTWKFFDGVDIDWEYPGANGASTTLASDKDGETYLLLMQELRAMLDELEKETGREYQLTSAISAAKAKIDKVDFGEVQKSVDHFFMMSYDFYGAFDLNTLGYQTALNASSWRPDTEYTTVNGVNALLNQGVDPAKIVVGAAMYGRGWTGVNGYTNGNPFTGKATGPVAGTWENGVVDYRQIKNQYMSGQWVYSYDEVAEAPYVFKASTGDLITFDDQRSVQAKGKYVLENKLGGLFAWEIDADNGDILNSMNSSLGNSLAK
;
A
#
# COMPACT_ATOMS: atom_id res chain seq x y z
N MET A 1 93.49 10.26 -34.99
CA MET A 1 94.33 10.54 -33.82
C MET A 1 93.93 9.57 -32.71
N PHE A 2 94.93 8.88 -32.11
CA PHE A 2 94.90 8.03 -30.90
C PHE A 2 93.91 6.83 -30.87
N ARG A 3 94.32 5.58 -31.16
CA ARG A 3 95.17 4.59 -30.44
C ARG A 3 94.63 4.07 -29.09
N LEU A 4 94.72 2.73 -29.00
CA LEU A 4 94.80 1.78 -27.87
C LEU A 4 93.47 1.17 -27.38
N ASN A 5 93.16 -0.14 -27.54
CA ASN A 5 93.88 -1.42 -27.36
C ASN A 5 93.77 -1.98 -25.92
N LYS A 6 93.09 -3.14 -25.78
CA LYS A 6 93.41 -4.33 -24.94
C LYS A 6 92.18 -5.04 -24.34
N LEU A 7 91.89 -6.21 -24.95
CA LEU A 7 91.80 -7.56 -24.36
C LEU A 7 91.35 -7.79 -22.89
N MET A 8 90.46 -8.80 -22.82
CA MET A 8 90.26 -9.86 -21.82
C MET A 8 89.30 -9.62 -20.64
N LEU A 9 88.11 -10.25 -20.70
CA LEU A 9 87.70 -11.26 -19.71
C LEU A 9 86.47 -12.07 -20.18
N ALA A 10 86.50 -13.38 -19.98
CA ALA A 10 85.45 -14.34 -20.28
C ALA A 10 84.37 -14.36 -19.19
N ALA A 11 83.09 -14.53 -19.55
CA ALA A 11 82.11 -15.36 -18.85
C ALA A 11 80.74 -15.33 -19.55
N LEU A 12 80.14 -16.51 -19.63
CA LEU A 12 78.73 -16.86 -19.86
C LEU A 12 77.73 -15.71 -19.93
N ILE A 13 76.98 -15.62 -21.04
CA ILE A 13 75.53 -15.37 -20.96
C ILE A 13 74.85 -16.37 -21.89
N GLY A 14 74.28 -17.40 -21.25
CA GLY A 14 73.37 -18.33 -21.88
C GLY A 14 72.10 -17.64 -22.36
N HIS A 15 71.47 -18.31 -23.31
CA HIS A 15 70.14 -18.03 -23.84
C HIS A 15 69.18 -17.45 -22.79
N CYS A 16 68.72 -16.23 -23.03
CA CYS A 16 67.43 -15.78 -22.54
C CYS A 16 66.67 -15.13 -23.70
N ALA A 17 66.31 -15.96 -24.68
CA ALA A 17 65.12 -15.69 -25.46
C ALA A 17 63.94 -16.00 -24.53
N THR A 18 63.50 -15.01 -23.75
CA THR A 18 62.21 -15.07 -23.09
C THR A 18 61.16 -15.07 -24.20
N GLN A 19 60.73 -16.27 -24.58
CA GLN A 19 59.45 -16.43 -25.24
C GLN A 19 58.41 -15.86 -24.27
N PHE A 20 57.89 -14.68 -24.56
CA PHE A 20 56.55 -14.33 -24.09
C PHE A 20 55.63 -15.35 -24.76
N ALA A 21 55.39 -16.47 -24.08
CA ALA A 21 54.26 -17.32 -24.40
C ALA A 21 53.03 -16.44 -24.14
N TYR A 22 52.50 -15.82 -25.20
CA TYR A 22 51.12 -15.34 -25.18
C TYR A 22 50.30 -16.56 -24.79
N ALA A 23 49.79 -16.57 -23.55
CA ALA A 23 48.88 -17.63 -23.13
C ALA A 23 47.70 -17.57 -24.09
N ALA A 24 47.50 -18.61 -24.88
CA ALA A 24 46.39 -18.63 -25.82
C ALA A 24 45.08 -18.41 -25.05
N LEU A 25 44.21 -17.56 -25.59
CA LEU A 25 42.86 -17.35 -25.07
C LEU A 25 42.20 -18.72 -24.82
N PRO A 26 41.60 -18.94 -23.63
CA PRO A 26 40.81 -20.13 -23.37
C PRO A 26 39.72 -20.33 -24.43
N GLY A 27 39.24 -21.56 -24.56
CA GLY A 27 38.09 -21.85 -25.41
C GLY A 27 36.83 -21.14 -24.90
N LYS A 28 35.85 -20.93 -25.79
CA LYS A 28 34.60 -20.25 -25.46
C LYS A 28 33.68 -21.18 -24.64
N PRO A 29 33.41 -20.89 -23.34
CA PRO A 29 32.49 -21.70 -22.56
C PRO A 29 31.05 -21.57 -23.07
N THR A 30 30.25 -22.61 -22.89
CA THR A 30 28.80 -22.61 -23.14
C THR A 30 28.08 -22.84 -21.82
N ILE A 31 27.19 -21.93 -21.43
CA ILE A 31 26.36 -22.09 -20.24
C ILE A 31 25.36 -23.23 -20.50
N GLN A 32 25.26 -24.16 -19.57
CA GLN A 32 24.28 -25.25 -19.62
C GLN A 32 22.86 -24.70 -19.46
N TRP A 33 21.85 -25.49 -19.86
CA TRP A 33 20.47 -25.13 -19.60
C TRP A 33 20.24 -24.92 -18.09
N MET A 34 19.55 -23.83 -17.77
CA MET A 34 19.16 -23.46 -16.41
C MET A 34 17.84 -22.69 -16.47
N ASP A 35 17.10 -22.70 -15.35
CA ASP A 35 16.00 -21.76 -15.19
C ASP A 35 16.51 -20.33 -15.31
N ASN A 36 15.67 -19.43 -15.81
CA ASN A 36 16.03 -18.03 -16.02
C ASN A 36 15.26 -17.08 -15.10
N THR A 37 14.49 -17.61 -14.16
CA THR A 37 13.69 -16.83 -13.21
C THR A 37 13.86 -17.39 -11.81
N TYR A 38 14.23 -16.53 -10.88
CA TYR A 38 14.46 -16.86 -9.47
C TYR A 38 13.76 -15.82 -8.60
N SER A 39 13.44 -16.15 -7.34
CA SER A 39 12.72 -15.24 -6.45
C SER A 39 13.41 -15.10 -5.10
N ILE A 40 13.47 -13.87 -4.59
CA ILE A 40 13.89 -13.58 -3.21
C ILE A 40 12.75 -13.89 -2.23
N VAL A 41 11.52 -13.56 -2.63
CA VAL A 41 10.30 -13.92 -1.89
C VAL A 41 9.51 -14.91 -2.74
N GLU A 42 9.42 -16.15 -2.32
CA GLU A 42 8.70 -17.19 -3.06
C GLU A 42 7.24 -17.23 -2.63
N ILE A 43 6.34 -17.34 -3.61
CA ILE A 43 4.90 -17.50 -3.41
C ILE A 43 4.51 -18.91 -3.84
N ASN A 44 3.82 -19.64 -2.95
CA ASN A 44 3.20 -20.91 -3.27
C ASN A 44 1.73 -20.66 -3.67
N PRO A 45 1.38 -20.69 -4.96
CA PRO A 45 0.03 -20.34 -5.42
C PRO A 45 -1.04 -21.38 -5.06
N ASN A 46 -0.65 -22.51 -4.47
CA ASN A 46 -1.56 -23.59 -4.07
C ASN A 46 -1.89 -23.59 -2.57
N GLU A 47 -1.39 -22.60 -1.82
CA GLU A 47 -1.64 -22.47 -0.39
C GLU A 47 -2.40 -21.17 -0.09
N ASP A 48 -3.25 -21.22 0.92
CA ASP A 48 -3.99 -20.04 1.42
C ASP A 48 -3.60 -19.71 2.87
N LYS A 49 -2.67 -20.47 3.46
CA LYS A 49 -2.16 -20.22 4.82
C LYS A 49 -0.91 -19.37 4.70
N TYR A 50 -0.86 -18.22 5.35
CA TYR A 50 0.23 -17.26 5.15
C TYR A 50 1.63 -17.86 5.36
N GLU A 51 1.79 -18.70 6.39
CA GLU A 51 3.06 -19.39 6.70
C GLU A 51 3.54 -20.37 5.62
N LEU A 52 2.63 -20.91 4.80
CA LEU A 52 2.96 -21.82 3.69
C LEU A 52 2.90 -21.14 2.32
N LEU A 53 2.27 -19.97 2.27
CA LEU A 53 2.08 -19.16 1.10
C LEU A 53 3.35 -18.38 0.75
N VAL A 54 4.04 -17.83 1.74
CA VAL A 54 5.13 -16.88 1.52
C VAL A 54 6.41 -17.39 2.17
N THR A 55 7.49 -17.50 1.39
CA THR A 55 8.82 -17.81 1.90
C THR A 55 9.78 -16.68 1.55
N ARG A 56 10.14 -15.85 2.54
CA ARG A 56 11.15 -14.79 2.40
C ARG A 56 12.55 -15.37 2.54
N LYS A 57 13.43 -15.06 1.59
CA LYS A 57 14.87 -15.33 1.63
C LYS A 57 15.65 -14.02 1.66
N GLU A 58 16.90 -14.06 2.11
CA GLU A 58 17.80 -12.89 2.04
C GLU A 58 18.33 -12.66 0.62
N ALA A 59 18.38 -13.72 -0.20
CA ALA A 59 18.83 -13.68 -1.58
C ALA A 59 18.26 -14.87 -2.38
N ALA A 60 18.17 -14.69 -3.70
CA ALA A 60 17.92 -15.78 -4.63
C ALA A 60 19.25 -16.51 -4.89
N THR A 61 19.28 -17.81 -4.59
CA THR A 61 20.47 -18.65 -4.74
C THR A 61 20.26 -19.72 -5.80
N PHE A 62 21.17 -19.83 -6.75
CA PHE A 62 21.10 -20.79 -7.85
C PHE A 62 22.49 -21.11 -8.39
N ASN A 63 22.60 -22.18 -9.17
CA ASN A 63 23.85 -22.63 -9.75
C ASN A 63 23.91 -22.29 -11.24
N VAL A 64 25.09 -21.86 -11.68
CA VAL A 64 25.44 -21.64 -13.08
C VAL A 64 26.45 -22.71 -13.45
N SER A 65 26.08 -23.59 -14.37
CA SER A 65 26.97 -24.62 -14.89
C SER A 65 27.38 -24.29 -16.32
N TRP A 66 28.57 -24.71 -16.74
CA TRP A 66 29.05 -24.52 -18.11
C TRP A 66 29.89 -25.71 -18.56
N ASP A 67 29.93 -25.89 -19.88
CA ASP A 67 30.80 -26.83 -20.57
C ASP A 67 31.72 -26.11 -21.55
N LEU A 68 32.86 -26.73 -21.83
CA LEU A 68 33.79 -26.35 -22.86
C LEU A 68 34.03 -27.54 -23.79
N TRP A 69 33.61 -27.40 -25.05
CA TRP A 69 33.72 -28.47 -26.05
C TRP A 69 35.07 -28.51 -26.77
N TYR A 70 35.71 -27.35 -26.97
CA TYR A 70 36.97 -27.22 -27.70
C TYR A 70 37.83 -26.09 -27.11
N GLY A 71 39.14 -26.33 -26.98
CA GLY A 71 40.12 -25.36 -26.49
C GLY A 71 40.60 -25.60 -25.06
N ASP A 72 41.51 -24.75 -24.60
CA ASP A 72 42.03 -24.74 -23.23
C ASP A 72 40.97 -24.21 -22.26
N TYR A 73 40.81 -24.81 -21.08
CA TYR A 73 39.79 -24.39 -20.11
C TYR A 73 40.24 -23.23 -19.20
N GLY A 74 41.43 -22.69 -19.44
CA GLY A 74 42.00 -21.60 -18.66
C GLY A 74 42.40 -22.01 -17.24
N THR A 75 42.98 -21.07 -16.50
CA THR A 75 43.31 -21.26 -15.08
C THR A 75 42.19 -20.80 -14.14
N THR A 76 41.32 -19.90 -14.61
CA THR A 76 40.30 -19.26 -13.78
C THR A 76 38.99 -19.18 -14.54
N ALA A 77 37.89 -19.51 -13.86
CA ALA A 77 36.55 -19.27 -14.33
C ALA A 77 35.94 -18.10 -13.55
N LYS A 78 35.17 -17.26 -14.23
CA LYS A 78 34.51 -16.09 -13.65
C LYS A 78 33.06 -16.03 -14.11
N VAL A 79 32.17 -15.55 -13.25
CA VAL A 79 30.78 -15.27 -13.61
C VAL A 79 30.52 -13.78 -13.49
N TYR A 80 29.87 -13.23 -14.50
CA TYR A 80 29.54 -11.82 -14.60
C TYR A 80 28.02 -11.63 -14.65
N LEU A 81 27.53 -10.60 -13.95
CA LEU A 81 26.18 -10.06 -14.10
C LEU A 81 26.29 -8.61 -14.54
N ASN A 82 25.68 -8.25 -15.67
CA ASN A 82 25.74 -6.88 -16.22
C ASN A 82 27.19 -6.36 -16.31
N ASP A 83 28.10 -7.22 -16.77
CA ASP A 83 29.55 -6.96 -16.91
C ASP A 83 30.31 -6.74 -15.58
N GLN A 84 29.68 -6.95 -14.43
CA GLN A 84 30.34 -6.97 -13.13
C GLN A 84 30.67 -8.39 -12.71
N GLU A 85 31.92 -8.64 -12.31
CA GLU A 85 32.34 -9.92 -11.75
C GLU A 85 31.61 -10.16 -10.42
N VAL A 86 30.87 -11.25 -10.31
CA VAL A 86 30.15 -11.64 -9.08
C VAL A 86 30.67 -12.93 -8.47
N TRP A 87 31.48 -13.67 -9.22
CA TRP A 87 32.11 -14.91 -8.76
C TRP A 87 33.39 -15.16 -9.56
N SER A 88 34.40 -15.71 -8.89
CA SER A 88 35.64 -16.19 -9.50
C SER A 88 36.14 -17.42 -8.77
N GLY A 89 36.68 -18.39 -9.51
CA GLY A 89 37.22 -19.63 -8.98
C GLY A 89 38.18 -20.32 -9.94
N PRO A 90 38.90 -21.35 -9.50
CA PRO A 90 39.81 -22.09 -10.38
C PRO A 90 39.04 -22.81 -11.48
N SER A 91 39.59 -22.82 -12.69
CA SER A 91 39.11 -23.66 -13.79
C SER A 91 40.01 -24.90 -13.89
N THR A 92 39.45 -26.08 -13.65
CA THR A 92 40.24 -27.33 -13.51
C THR A 92 39.82 -28.42 -14.50
N SER A 93 38.74 -28.21 -15.25
CA SER A 93 38.16 -29.17 -16.18
C SER A 93 37.41 -28.50 -17.32
N SER A 94 37.05 -29.28 -18.33
CA SER A 94 36.20 -28.86 -19.45
C SER A 94 34.73 -28.63 -19.09
N SER A 95 34.38 -28.66 -17.81
CA SER A 95 33.09 -28.24 -17.27
C SER A 95 33.29 -27.63 -15.89
N GLY A 96 32.34 -26.82 -15.45
CA GLY A 96 32.41 -26.16 -14.15
C GLY A 96 31.05 -25.69 -13.66
N GLN A 97 31.01 -25.30 -12.40
CA GLN A 97 29.82 -24.76 -11.75
C GLN A 97 30.20 -23.67 -10.76
N ALA A 98 29.36 -22.64 -10.68
CA ALA A 98 29.41 -21.58 -9.68
C ALA A 98 28.04 -21.46 -9.00
N SER A 99 28.04 -21.29 -7.68
CA SER A 99 26.81 -20.93 -6.94
C SER A 99 26.76 -19.42 -6.80
N LEU A 100 25.65 -18.82 -7.22
CA LEU A 100 25.40 -17.39 -7.14
C LEU A 100 24.35 -17.11 -6.08
N SER A 101 24.47 -15.97 -5.41
CA SER A 101 23.48 -15.45 -4.47
C SER A 101 23.22 -13.96 -4.79
N ILE A 102 22.00 -13.63 -5.17
CA ILE A 102 21.60 -12.28 -5.60
C ILE A 102 20.53 -11.74 -4.65
N SER A 103 20.85 -10.68 -3.91
CA SER A 103 19.97 -10.06 -2.91
C SER A 103 19.12 -8.90 -3.45
N LYS A 104 19.25 -8.55 -4.73
CA LYS A 104 18.50 -7.47 -5.37
C LYS A 104 17.69 -7.99 -6.55
N GLY A 105 16.40 -7.69 -6.58
CA GLY A 105 15.57 -7.99 -7.75
C GLY A 105 15.98 -7.19 -8.99
N GLY A 106 15.65 -7.72 -10.17
CA GLY A 106 15.94 -7.09 -11.44
C GLY A 106 16.19 -8.10 -12.57
N LYS A 107 16.55 -7.57 -13.73
CA LYS A 107 16.97 -8.35 -14.90
C LYS A 107 18.48 -8.24 -15.08
N TYR A 108 19.14 -9.36 -15.32
CA TYR A 108 20.59 -9.44 -15.39
C TYR A 108 21.04 -10.16 -16.65
N LYS A 109 22.13 -9.66 -17.25
CA LYS A 109 22.86 -10.33 -18.33
C LYS A 109 23.97 -11.16 -17.73
N LEU A 110 23.79 -12.47 -17.72
CA LEU A 110 24.73 -13.43 -17.16
C LEU A 110 25.71 -13.92 -18.23
N LYS A 111 27.01 -13.96 -17.88
CA LYS A 111 28.09 -14.54 -18.69
C LYS A 111 29.03 -15.35 -17.83
N VAL A 112 29.59 -16.41 -18.39
CA VAL A 112 30.75 -17.12 -17.84
C VAL A 112 31.98 -16.76 -18.68
N ALA A 113 33.11 -16.54 -18.04
CA ALA A 113 34.39 -16.35 -18.70
C ALA A 113 35.41 -17.37 -18.22
N LEU A 114 36.18 -17.94 -19.15
CA LEU A 114 37.38 -18.70 -18.85
C LEU A 114 38.59 -17.83 -19.17
N CYS A 115 39.54 -17.73 -18.23
CA CYS A 115 40.65 -16.78 -18.30
C CYS A 115 42.01 -17.45 -18.07
N ASN A 116 43.02 -16.95 -18.78
CA ASN A 116 44.45 -17.18 -18.55
C ASN A 116 45.10 -15.83 -18.23
N GLY A 117 45.35 -15.56 -16.94
CA GLY A 117 45.75 -14.21 -16.51
C GLY A 117 44.63 -13.19 -16.79
N ASP A 118 44.96 -12.10 -17.50
CA ASP A 118 44.01 -11.03 -17.82
C ASP A 118 43.21 -11.30 -19.11
N GLU A 119 43.57 -12.32 -19.89
CA GLU A 119 42.89 -12.67 -21.13
C GLU A 119 41.75 -13.65 -20.87
N CYS A 120 40.52 -13.24 -21.18
CA CYS A 120 39.31 -14.01 -20.93
C CYS A 120 38.51 -14.25 -22.22
N ASN A 121 37.95 -15.45 -22.37
CA ASN A 121 36.96 -15.76 -23.40
C ASN A 121 35.58 -15.98 -22.76
N PHE A 122 34.55 -15.33 -23.30
CA PHE A 122 33.23 -15.23 -22.69
C PHE A 122 32.21 -16.12 -23.41
N SER A 123 31.31 -16.73 -22.63
CA SER A 123 30.11 -17.38 -23.15
C SER A 123 29.19 -16.38 -23.86
N ASP A 124 28.21 -16.93 -24.58
CA ASP A 124 27.04 -16.12 -24.94
C ASP A 124 26.29 -15.66 -23.69
N VAL A 125 25.53 -14.57 -23.82
CA VAL A 125 24.76 -13.98 -22.73
C VAL A 125 23.50 -14.82 -22.49
N VAL A 126 23.23 -15.12 -21.22
CA VAL A 126 21.93 -15.63 -20.76
C VAL A 126 21.24 -14.54 -19.95
N GLU A 127 20.03 -14.16 -20.32
CA GLU A 127 19.23 -13.22 -19.52
C GLU A 127 18.53 -13.97 -18.39
N ILE A 128 18.71 -13.50 -17.16
CA ILE A 128 18.03 -14.02 -15.97
C ILE A 128 17.22 -12.91 -15.29
N THR A 129 16.14 -13.29 -14.63
CA THR A 129 15.31 -12.41 -13.81
C THR A 129 15.35 -12.88 -12.36
N VAL A 130 15.72 -11.97 -11.45
CA VAL A 130 15.52 -12.16 -10.01
C VAL A 130 14.32 -11.34 -9.60
N GLN A 131 13.27 -12.01 -9.15
CA GLN A 131 12.01 -11.44 -8.73
C GLN A 131 12.07 -11.08 -7.24
N ASP A 132 11.47 -9.95 -6.90
CA ASP A 132 11.38 -9.45 -5.55
C ASP A 132 10.14 -8.56 -5.41
N THR A 133 9.70 -8.35 -4.19
CA THR A 133 8.44 -7.64 -3.88
C THR A 133 8.56 -6.13 -3.95
N ASP A 134 9.74 -5.59 -4.27
CA ASP A 134 9.91 -4.18 -4.64
C ASP A 134 9.42 -3.88 -6.07
N GLY A 135 9.15 -4.93 -6.84
CA GLY A 135 8.67 -4.86 -8.21
C GLY A 135 9.74 -4.54 -9.25
N SER A 136 11.02 -4.58 -8.91
CA SER A 136 12.16 -4.29 -9.80
C SER A 136 12.25 -5.11 -11.08
N HIS A 137 11.51 -6.23 -11.15
CA HIS A 137 11.42 -7.10 -12.32
C HIS A 137 10.20 -6.81 -13.22
N PHE A 138 9.24 -6.03 -12.73
CA PHE A 138 8.05 -5.63 -13.47
C PHE A 138 8.35 -4.57 -14.53
N ALA A 139 7.59 -4.60 -15.61
CA ALA A 139 7.44 -3.42 -16.45
C ALA A 139 6.53 -2.40 -15.72
N PRO A 140 6.79 -1.08 -15.87
CA PRO A 140 5.90 -0.05 -15.35
C PRO A 140 4.46 -0.21 -15.84
N LEU A 141 3.50 -0.29 -14.92
CA LEU A 141 2.07 -0.33 -15.22
C LEU A 141 1.47 1.08 -15.13
N GLN A 142 1.39 1.76 -16.25
CA GLN A 142 0.68 3.04 -16.37
C GLN A 142 -0.83 2.78 -16.29
N THR A 143 -1.47 3.27 -15.24
CA THR A 143 -2.92 3.15 -15.03
C THR A 143 -3.69 4.01 -16.03
N GLN A 144 -4.81 3.49 -16.53
CA GLN A 144 -5.67 4.23 -17.44
C GLN A 144 -6.61 5.14 -16.65
N LEU A 145 -6.77 6.39 -17.11
CA LEU A 145 -7.83 7.25 -16.59
C LEU A 145 -9.16 6.81 -17.21
N LEU A 146 -10.02 6.26 -16.37
CA LEU A 146 -11.35 5.80 -16.74
C LEU A 146 -12.41 6.81 -16.29
N GLU A 147 -13.60 6.70 -16.89
CA GLU A 147 -14.78 7.52 -16.55
C GLU A 147 -14.48 9.03 -16.67
N ASN A 148 -14.75 9.82 -15.63
CA ASN A 148 -14.54 11.27 -15.65
C ASN A 148 -13.15 11.69 -15.15
N ASN A 149 -12.27 10.76 -14.79
CA ASN A 149 -10.96 11.11 -14.25
C ASN A 149 -10.15 11.95 -15.24
N GLN A 150 -9.59 13.06 -14.76
CA GLN A 150 -8.68 13.92 -15.52
C GLN A 150 -7.28 13.80 -14.97
N ALA A 151 -6.25 14.01 -15.79
CA ALA A 151 -4.87 13.89 -15.33
C ALA A 151 -4.46 15.14 -14.54
N TYR A 152 -3.95 14.97 -13.32
CA TYR A 152 -3.40 16.04 -12.49
C TYR A 152 -1.91 15.83 -12.21
N LYS A 153 -1.17 16.91 -12.09
CA LYS A 153 0.17 16.93 -11.50
C LYS A 153 0.05 17.10 -10.00
N GLN A 154 0.79 16.31 -9.24
CA GLN A 154 0.85 16.42 -7.77
C GLN A 154 1.79 17.57 -7.34
N ASP A 155 1.42 18.81 -7.67
CA ASP A 155 2.26 20.01 -7.45
C ASP A 155 1.75 20.94 -6.32
N SER A 156 0.66 20.61 -5.64
CA SER A 156 0.16 21.36 -4.47
C SER A 156 0.99 21.20 -3.20
N GLY A 157 1.77 20.12 -3.10
CA GLY A 157 2.45 19.72 -1.86
C GLY A 157 1.49 19.25 -0.75
N LYS A 158 0.22 19.00 -1.08
CA LYS A 158 -0.79 18.45 -0.16
C LYS A 158 -0.97 16.95 -0.36
N VAL A 159 -1.42 16.27 0.68
CA VAL A 159 -1.82 14.87 0.60
C VAL A 159 -3.10 14.75 -0.24
N VAL A 160 -3.05 13.87 -1.23
CA VAL A 160 -4.23 13.32 -1.93
C VAL A 160 -4.16 11.80 -1.79
N ALA A 161 -5.00 11.21 -0.95
CA ALA A 161 -4.97 9.79 -0.64
C ALA A 161 -6.31 9.11 -0.93
N ALA A 162 -6.31 7.80 -1.18
CA ALA A 162 -7.55 7.04 -1.27
C ALA A 162 -7.35 5.60 -0.81
N TYR A 163 -8.38 5.04 -0.19
CA TYR A 163 -8.44 3.62 0.12
C TYR A 163 -8.79 2.79 -1.10
N PHE A 164 -8.04 1.70 -1.28
CA PHE A 164 -8.30 0.64 -2.24
C PHE A 164 -8.57 -0.67 -1.48
N VAL A 165 -9.77 -1.20 -1.64
CA VAL A 165 -10.20 -2.41 -0.92
C VAL A 165 -9.83 -3.70 -1.62
N GLU A 166 -9.30 -4.65 -0.86
CA GLU A 166 -8.85 -5.97 -1.31
C GLU A 166 -9.95 -6.73 -2.05
N TRP A 167 -11.16 -6.71 -1.49
CA TRP A 167 -12.33 -7.40 -2.03
C TRP A 167 -12.98 -6.67 -3.21
N GLY A 168 -12.48 -5.48 -3.59
CA GLY A 168 -12.98 -4.68 -4.72
C GLY A 168 -12.92 -5.41 -6.06
N ILE A 169 -12.04 -6.40 -6.19
CA ILE A 169 -11.85 -7.14 -7.43
C ILE A 169 -13.04 -8.05 -7.81
N TYR A 170 -13.92 -8.37 -6.86
CA TYR A 170 -15.02 -9.32 -7.04
C TYR A 170 -16.27 -8.65 -7.62
N GLY A 171 -17.30 -8.44 -6.79
CA GLY A 171 -18.59 -7.89 -7.21
C GLY A 171 -18.45 -6.48 -7.79
N ARG A 172 -17.61 -5.65 -7.16
CA ARG A 172 -17.31 -4.27 -7.61
C ARG A 172 -16.51 -4.24 -8.92
N LYS A 173 -15.81 -5.33 -9.25
CA LYS A 173 -14.96 -5.47 -10.45
C LYS A 173 -13.94 -4.34 -10.58
N PHE A 174 -13.37 -3.88 -9.48
CA PHE A 174 -12.38 -2.82 -9.44
C PHE A 174 -11.02 -3.39 -9.03
N SER A 175 -10.12 -3.52 -10.01
CA SER A 175 -8.73 -3.95 -9.83
C SER A 175 -7.79 -2.75 -9.77
N ALA A 176 -6.58 -2.94 -9.25
CA ALA A 176 -5.64 -1.83 -9.01
C ALA A 176 -5.23 -1.09 -10.30
N ASP A 177 -5.25 -1.74 -11.47
CA ASP A 177 -5.01 -1.07 -12.77
C ASP A 177 -6.03 0.03 -13.12
N LYS A 178 -7.17 0.04 -12.44
CA LYS A 178 -8.23 1.06 -12.59
C LYS A 178 -8.07 2.24 -11.64
N ILE A 179 -7.15 2.16 -10.68
CA ILE A 179 -6.85 3.29 -9.81
C ILE A 179 -6.27 4.41 -10.68
N PRO A 180 -6.80 5.63 -10.65
CA PRO A 180 -6.20 6.79 -11.32
C PRO A 180 -4.92 7.25 -10.59
N ALA A 181 -3.90 6.39 -10.60
CA ALA A 181 -2.77 6.45 -9.68
C ALA A 181 -1.91 7.72 -9.84
N GLN A 182 -1.87 8.33 -11.03
CA GLN A 182 -1.20 9.62 -11.22
C GLN A 182 -1.83 10.79 -10.44
N ASN A 183 -3.09 10.64 -10.00
CA ASN A 183 -3.85 11.67 -9.30
C ASN A 183 -3.77 11.52 -7.78
N LEU A 184 -2.95 10.59 -7.29
CA LEU A 184 -2.79 10.30 -5.87
C LEU A 184 -1.34 10.56 -5.45
N THR A 185 -1.19 10.84 -4.17
CA THR A 185 0.09 10.85 -3.46
C THR A 185 0.24 9.58 -2.61
N HIS A 186 -0.89 9.05 -2.09
CA HIS A 186 -0.93 7.85 -1.27
C HIS A 186 -2.04 6.90 -1.71
N ILE A 187 -1.77 5.60 -1.63
CA ILE A 187 -2.77 4.52 -1.75
C ILE A 187 -2.77 3.77 -0.41
N LEU A 188 -3.95 3.68 0.22
CA LEU A 188 -4.16 2.97 1.47
C LEU A 188 -4.80 1.61 1.15
N TYR A 189 -4.06 0.51 1.32
CA TYR A 189 -4.53 -0.83 0.99
C TYR A 189 -5.36 -1.40 2.15
N ALA A 190 -6.67 -1.51 1.94
CA ALA A 190 -7.63 -1.99 2.91
C ALA A 190 -7.97 -3.48 2.67
N PHE A 191 -7.88 -4.37 3.65
CA PHE A 191 -7.22 -4.18 4.94
C PHE A 191 -6.29 -5.37 5.21
N ILE A 192 -5.23 -5.08 5.95
CA ILE A 192 -4.34 -6.09 6.50
C ILE A 192 -4.89 -6.50 7.87
N PRO A 193 -5.31 -7.77 8.05
CA PRO A 193 -5.87 -8.24 9.31
C PRO A 193 -4.77 -8.62 10.32
N ILE A 194 -5.19 -8.77 11.58
CA ILE A 194 -4.37 -9.30 12.68
C ILE A 194 -4.91 -10.68 13.06
N CYS A 195 -4.03 -11.69 13.08
CA CYS A 195 -4.41 -13.05 13.42
C CYS A 195 -5.00 -13.18 14.81
N GLY A 196 -6.05 -13.99 14.91
CA GLY A 196 -6.77 -14.25 16.14
C GLY A 196 -8.09 -14.96 15.89
N GLY A 197 -8.41 -15.92 16.75
CA GLY A 197 -9.67 -16.67 16.69
C GLY A 197 -10.82 -16.05 17.47
N ASN A 198 -11.65 -16.92 18.06
CA ASN A 198 -12.78 -16.52 18.89
C ASN A 198 -12.32 -15.64 20.06
N GLY A 199 -13.04 -14.54 20.31
CA GLY A 199 -12.70 -13.56 21.34
C GLY A 199 -11.58 -12.58 20.95
N ILE A 200 -10.99 -12.72 19.76
CA ILE A 200 -9.97 -11.79 19.23
C ILE A 200 -10.45 -11.08 17.96
N ASN A 201 -11.22 -11.75 17.10
CA ASN A 201 -11.79 -11.17 15.87
C ASN A 201 -13.30 -11.47 15.75
N ASP A 202 -14.07 -11.28 16.82
CA ASP A 202 -15.50 -11.64 16.81
C ASP A 202 -16.33 -10.72 15.90
N SER A 203 -15.91 -9.47 15.71
CA SER A 203 -16.55 -8.53 14.79
C SER A 203 -16.58 -9.01 13.33
N LEU A 204 -15.62 -9.84 12.90
CA LEU A 204 -15.64 -10.43 11.56
C LEU A 204 -16.83 -11.35 11.30
N LYS A 205 -17.44 -11.92 12.36
CA LYS A 205 -18.59 -12.83 12.24
C LYS A 205 -19.86 -12.10 11.77
N GLN A 206 -19.86 -10.77 11.75
CA GLN A 206 -20.92 -9.95 11.17
C GLN A 206 -20.96 -10.07 9.63
N ILE A 207 -19.86 -10.52 9.01
CA ILE A 207 -19.75 -10.71 7.56
C ILE A 207 -19.62 -12.22 7.29
N GLU A 208 -20.54 -12.76 6.50
CA GLU A 208 -20.57 -14.19 6.16
C GLU A 208 -19.24 -14.67 5.54
N GLY A 209 -18.64 -15.71 6.13
CA GLY A 209 -17.40 -16.33 5.63
C GLY A 209 -16.11 -15.54 5.93
N SER A 210 -16.20 -14.30 6.43
CA SER A 210 -15.04 -13.44 6.63
C SER A 210 -14.15 -13.91 7.79
N PHE A 211 -14.77 -14.30 8.91
CA PHE A 211 -14.04 -14.86 10.06
C PHE A 211 -13.32 -16.16 9.67
N GLU A 212 -14.00 -17.06 8.97
CA GLU A 212 -13.45 -18.34 8.51
C GLU A 212 -12.27 -18.15 7.54
N SER A 213 -12.36 -17.14 6.67
CA SER A 213 -11.27 -16.77 5.74
C SER A 213 -10.03 -16.34 6.51
N LEU A 214 -10.19 -15.50 7.55
CA LEU A 214 -9.07 -15.13 8.42
C LEU A 214 -8.48 -16.35 9.15
N GLN A 215 -9.32 -17.24 9.69
CA GLN A 215 -8.84 -18.45 10.38
C GLN A 215 -8.01 -19.35 9.45
N LYS A 216 -8.42 -19.46 8.18
CA LYS A 216 -7.66 -20.21 7.16
C LYS A 216 -6.30 -19.56 6.90
N SER A 217 -6.27 -18.25 6.67
CA SER A 217 -5.03 -17.49 6.45
C SER A 217 -4.05 -17.60 7.63
N CYS A 218 -4.58 -17.55 8.86
CA CYS A 218 -3.79 -17.63 10.09
C CYS A 218 -3.43 -19.05 10.53
N THR A 219 -3.75 -20.09 9.77
CA THR A 219 -3.44 -21.47 10.18
C THR A 219 -1.93 -21.66 10.33
N GLY A 220 -1.48 -21.96 11.56
CA GLY A 220 -0.07 -22.12 11.90
C GLY A 220 0.67 -20.82 12.21
N ARG A 221 -0.01 -19.66 12.14
CA ARG A 221 0.52 -18.35 12.49
C ARG A 221 0.04 -17.93 13.87
N ASP A 222 0.94 -17.36 14.68
CA ASP A 222 0.62 -16.86 16.02
C ASP A 222 -0.45 -15.75 15.99
N ASP A 223 -1.32 -15.75 17.00
CA ASP A 223 -2.20 -14.61 17.29
C ASP A 223 -1.39 -13.31 17.45
N TYR A 224 -2.03 -12.20 17.08
CA TYR A 224 -1.46 -10.84 17.09
C TYR A 224 -0.37 -10.58 16.04
N LYS A 225 -0.08 -11.52 15.13
CA LYS A 225 0.72 -11.26 13.93
C LYS A 225 -0.17 -10.80 12.78
N VAL A 226 0.31 -9.90 11.93
CA VAL A 226 -0.41 -9.51 10.70
C VAL A 226 -0.35 -10.63 9.66
N THR A 227 -1.39 -10.71 8.83
CA THR A 227 -1.49 -11.64 7.70
C THR A 227 -2.16 -10.95 6.50
N ILE A 228 -2.52 -11.70 5.46
CA ILE A 228 -3.39 -11.25 4.35
C ILE A 228 -4.77 -11.88 4.54
N HIS A 229 -5.86 -11.11 4.43
CA HIS A 229 -7.21 -11.64 4.67
C HIS A 229 -7.64 -12.61 3.55
N ASP A 230 -7.47 -12.18 2.30
CA ASP A 230 -7.74 -12.96 1.10
C ASP A 230 -6.48 -13.09 0.22
N PRO A 231 -5.66 -14.13 0.46
CA PRO A 231 -4.50 -14.45 -0.37
C PRO A 231 -4.79 -14.56 -1.87
N TRP A 232 -6.00 -14.98 -2.24
CA TRP A 232 -6.36 -15.11 -3.65
C TRP A 232 -6.41 -13.74 -4.32
N ALA A 233 -7.16 -12.80 -3.74
CA ALA A 233 -7.26 -11.44 -4.24
C ALA A 233 -5.92 -10.70 -4.18
N ALA A 234 -5.18 -10.86 -3.08
CA ALA A 234 -3.94 -10.13 -2.86
C ALA A 234 -2.83 -10.54 -3.84
N ILE A 235 -2.61 -11.85 -4.06
CA ILE A 235 -1.39 -12.30 -4.75
C ILE A 235 -1.55 -13.41 -5.80
N ASN A 236 -2.70 -14.09 -5.90
CA ASN A 236 -2.84 -15.27 -6.79
C ASN A 236 -3.77 -15.06 -8.00
N VAL A 237 -4.78 -14.20 -7.91
CA VAL A 237 -5.71 -13.95 -9.02
C VAL A 237 -4.96 -13.30 -10.19
N SER A 238 -5.14 -13.85 -11.40
CA SER A 238 -4.48 -13.30 -12.58
C SER A 238 -5.11 -11.96 -12.96
N GLN A 239 -4.29 -10.93 -13.11
CA GLN A 239 -4.71 -9.58 -13.45
C GLN A 239 -3.78 -8.96 -14.50
N THR A 240 -4.19 -7.85 -15.10
CA THR A 240 -3.38 -7.14 -16.09
C THR A 240 -2.09 -6.64 -15.47
N GLY A 241 -0.96 -6.81 -16.18
CA GLY A 241 0.34 -6.29 -15.73
C GLY A 241 1.02 -7.10 -14.63
N THR A 242 0.47 -8.25 -14.22
CA THR A 242 1.09 -9.14 -13.23
C THR A 242 2.09 -10.13 -13.84
N SER A 243 2.91 -10.78 -13.01
CA SER A 243 3.88 -11.81 -13.43
C SER A 243 3.35 -13.21 -13.13
N LEU A 244 4.12 -14.25 -13.46
CA LEU A 244 3.74 -15.63 -13.09
C LEU A 244 3.79 -15.86 -11.57
N SER A 245 4.68 -15.15 -10.87
CA SER A 245 5.00 -15.41 -9.45
C SER A 245 4.34 -14.43 -8.49
N TYR A 246 4.07 -13.20 -8.93
CA TYR A 246 3.32 -12.20 -8.14
C TYR A 246 2.15 -11.70 -8.97
N LYS A 247 0.95 -12.05 -8.53
CA LYS A 247 -0.32 -11.68 -9.17
C LYS A 247 -1.16 -10.84 -8.22
N GLY A 248 -2.47 -10.77 -8.47
CA GLY A 248 -3.44 -10.04 -7.67
C GLY A 248 -3.09 -8.57 -7.46
N ASN A 249 -3.72 -8.01 -6.44
CA ASN A 249 -3.58 -6.62 -6.06
C ASN A 249 -2.11 -6.24 -5.82
N PHE A 250 -1.34 -7.06 -5.10
CA PHE A 250 0.06 -6.77 -4.76
C PHE A 250 0.94 -6.76 -6.00
N GLY A 251 0.78 -7.72 -6.91
CA GLY A 251 1.52 -7.73 -8.17
C GLY A 251 1.23 -6.49 -9.02
N GLN A 252 -0.03 -6.05 -9.08
CA GLN A 252 -0.37 -4.81 -9.77
C GLN A 252 0.20 -3.58 -9.06
N LEU A 253 0.13 -3.49 -7.73
CA LEU A 253 0.67 -2.37 -6.96
C LEU A 253 2.20 -2.26 -7.09
N MET A 254 2.91 -3.39 -7.12
CA MET A 254 4.34 -3.44 -7.44
C MET A 254 4.63 -2.81 -8.81
N ALA A 255 3.85 -3.17 -9.85
CA ALA A 255 4.01 -2.65 -11.20
C ALA A 255 3.59 -1.17 -11.34
N ILE A 256 2.53 -0.75 -10.65
CA ILE A 256 2.07 0.66 -10.59
C ILE A 256 3.15 1.53 -9.95
N LYS A 257 3.81 1.04 -8.90
CA LYS A 257 4.89 1.77 -8.24
C LYS A 257 6.12 1.97 -9.14
N GLN A 258 6.38 1.05 -10.07
CA GLN A 258 7.39 1.25 -11.11
C GLN A 258 7.02 2.39 -12.09
N ALA A 259 5.72 2.62 -12.33
CA ALA A 259 5.21 3.72 -13.16
C ALA A 259 5.17 5.05 -12.42
N TYR A 260 4.88 5.02 -11.11
CA TYR A 260 4.67 6.20 -10.28
C TYR A 260 5.48 6.09 -8.98
N PRO A 261 6.81 6.27 -9.03
CA PRO A 261 7.68 6.09 -7.86
C PRO A 261 7.48 7.13 -6.75
N HIS A 262 6.69 8.19 -7.01
CA HIS A 262 6.30 9.17 -6.00
C HIS A 262 5.19 8.68 -5.07
N LEU A 263 4.41 7.66 -5.49
CA LEU A 263 3.32 7.13 -4.69
C LEU A 263 3.84 6.46 -3.43
N LYS A 264 3.16 6.76 -2.32
CA LYS A 264 3.32 6.03 -1.06
C LYS A 264 2.19 5.02 -0.94
N ILE A 265 2.53 3.74 -0.88
CA ILE A 265 1.54 2.67 -0.72
C ILE A 265 1.63 2.19 0.72
N LEU A 266 0.55 2.32 1.50
CA LEU A 266 0.52 1.94 2.91
C LEU A 266 -0.44 0.76 3.11
N PRO A 267 -0.03 -0.31 3.81
CA PRO A 267 -0.95 -1.32 4.29
C PRO A 267 -1.73 -0.76 5.47
N SER A 268 -3.06 -0.66 5.34
CA SER A 268 -3.94 -0.23 6.43
C SER A 268 -4.33 -1.44 7.26
N VAL A 269 -3.92 -1.43 8.53
CA VAL A 269 -4.16 -2.51 9.48
C VAL A 269 -5.36 -2.17 10.36
N GLY A 270 -6.41 -2.99 10.29
CA GLY A 270 -7.64 -2.78 11.04
C GLY A 270 -8.83 -2.47 10.14
N GLY A 271 -9.53 -1.37 10.43
CA GLY A 271 -10.84 -1.03 9.90
C GLY A 271 -11.97 -1.60 10.76
N TRP A 272 -13.21 -1.30 10.38
CA TRP A 272 -14.41 -1.55 11.18
C TRP A 272 -14.50 -2.94 11.81
N THR A 273 -14.34 -4.01 11.04
CA THR A 273 -14.53 -5.41 11.51
C THR A 273 -13.24 -6.11 11.95
N LEU A 274 -12.08 -5.47 11.78
CA LEU A 274 -10.75 -6.03 12.03
C LEU A 274 -9.99 -5.31 13.17
N SER A 275 -10.67 -4.41 13.88
CA SER A 275 -10.09 -3.62 14.98
C SER A 275 -10.07 -4.31 16.34
N ASP A 276 -10.85 -5.39 16.53
CA ASP A 276 -10.96 -6.12 17.80
C ASP A 276 -9.60 -6.48 18.46
N PRO A 277 -8.56 -6.92 17.73
CA PRO A 277 -7.28 -7.32 18.33
C PRO A 277 -6.53 -6.18 19.03
N PHE A 278 -6.72 -4.92 18.60
CA PHE A 278 -6.03 -3.77 19.18
C PHE A 278 -6.38 -3.57 20.66
N TYR A 279 -7.62 -3.84 21.06
CA TYR A 279 -8.09 -3.70 22.45
C TYR A 279 -7.32 -4.60 23.45
N ALA A 280 -6.67 -5.66 22.97
CA ALA A 280 -5.85 -6.53 23.80
C ALA A 280 -4.37 -6.11 23.88
N MET A 281 -3.93 -5.14 23.07
CA MET A 281 -2.52 -4.71 23.00
C MET A 281 -2.07 -3.84 24.18
N LYS A 282 -2.92 -3.61 25.18
CA LYS A 282 -2.48 -3.15 26.51
C LYS A 282 -1.46 -4.12 27.14
N ASP A 283 -1.57 -5.40 26.79
CA ASP A 283 -0.54 -6.40 27.06
C ASP A 283 0.64 -6.19 26.11
N LYS A 284 1.78 -5.79 26.66
CA LYS A 284 3.01 -5.54 25.91
C LYS A 284 3.45 -6.76 25.10
N THR A 285 3.25 -7.98 25.58
CA THR A 285 3.66 -9.18 24.83
C THR A 285 2.92 -9.31 23.51
N LYS A 286 1.63 -8.97 23.51
CA LYS A 286 0.79 -8.98 22.30
C LYS A 286 1.17 -7.84 21.36
N ARG A 287 1.42 -6.66 21.93
CA ARG A 287 1.85 -5.48 21.17
C ARG A 287 3.23 -5.68 20.51
N ASP A 288 4.20 -6.25 21.24
CA ASP A 288 5.53 -6.57 20.72
C ASP A 288 5.47 -7.59 19.56
N LYS A 289 4.61 -8.62 19.70
CA LYS A 289 4.35 -9.59 18.62
C LYS A 289 3.80 -8.89 17.38
N PHE A 290 2.84 -7.98 17.56
CA PHE A 290 2.25 -7.20 16.48
C PHE A 290 3.31 -6.33 15.79
N VAL A 291 4.03 -5.49 16.52
CA VAL A 291 5.07 -4.59 15.98
C VAL A 291 6.15 -5.38 15.23
N THR A 292 6.61 -6.50 15.80
CA THR A 292 7.59 -7.39 15.15
C THR A 292 7.04 -7.98 13.86
N SER A 293 5.76 -8.39 13.85
CA SER A 293 5.12 -8.92 12.65
C SER A 293 4.94 -7.86 11.57
N VAL A 294 4.71 -6.59 11.93
CA VAL A 294 4.65 -5.48 10.96
C VAL A 294 6.04 -5.29 10.32
N LYS A 295 7.14 -5.32 11.10
CA LYS A 295 8.51 -5.28 10.54
C LYS A 295 8.74 -6.42 9.54
N GLU A 296 8.40 -7.65 9.91
CA GLU A 296 8.49 -8.84 9.04
C GLU A 296 7.68 -8.64 7.75
N PHE A 297 6.47 -8.10 7.86
CA PHE A 297 5.58 -7.84 6.73
C PHE A 297 6.17 -6.81 5.75
N LEU A 298 6.74 -5.70 6.25
CA LEU A 298 7.36 -4.67 5.41
C LEU A 298 8.68 -5.12 4.76
N LEU A 299 9.43 -5.99 5.43
CA LEU A 299 10.61 -6.65 4.84
C LEU A 299 10.24 -7.69 3.78
N THR A 300 9.04 -8.26 3.88
CA THR A 300 8.51 -9.25 2.94
C THR A 300 7.88 -8.58 1.72
N TRP A 301 7.12 -7.50 1.92
CA TRP A 301 6.34 -6.81 0.88
C TRP A 301 6.90 -5.40 0.65
N LYS A 302 8.05 -5.34 -0.04
CA LYS A 302 8.89 -4.14 -0.13
C LYS A 302 8.23 -2.99 -0.90
N PHE A 303 7.18 -3.24 -1.69
CA PHE A 303 6.43 -2.16 -2.35
C PHE A 303 5.61 -1.29 -1.37
N PHE A 304 5.41 -1.70 -0.12
CA PHE A 304 4.82 -0.82 0.91
C PHE A 304 5.83 0.18 1.45
N ASP A 305 5.39 1.41 1.75
CA ASP A 305 6.18 2.57 2.18
C ASP A 305 5.98 2.95 3.64
N GLY A 306 5.42 2.06 4.44
CA GLY A 306 5.07 2.37 5.82
C GLY A 306 3.96 1.48 6.33
N VAL A 307 3.24 1.95 7.34
CA VAL A 307 2.03 1.31 7.86
C VAL A 307 1.00 2.36 8.24
N ASP A 308 -0.26 2.05 7.99
CA ASP A 308 -1.40 2.85 8.42
C ASP A 308 -2.18 2.06 9.48
N ILE A 309 -2.46 2.68 10.63
CA ILE A 309 -3.19 2.04 11.74
C ILE A 309 -4.62 2.55 11.79
N ASP A 310 -5.56 1.63 11.62
CA ASP A 310 -6.98 1.92 11.51
C ASP A 310 -7.72 1.23 12.67
N TRP A 311 -7.45 1.68 13.91
CA TRP A 311 -8.12 1.15 15.11
C TRP A 311 -9.44 1.90 15.33
N GLU A 312 -10.54 1.20 15.12
CA GLU A 312 -11.90 1.69 15.31
C GLU A 312 -12.59 1.06 16.55
N TYR A 313 -12.59 1.69 17.73
CA TYR A 313 -11.87 2.91 18.14
C TYR A 313 -11.27 2.78 19.55
N PRO A 314 -10.11 3.40 19.83
CA PRO A 314 -9.55 3.43 21.17
C PRO A 314 -10.48 4.17 22.15
N GLY A 315 -10.94 3.46 23.18
CA GLY A 315 -11.73 4.05 24.28
C GLY A 315 -13.18 4.36 23.94
N ALA A 316 -13.65 3.89 22.79
CA ALA A 316 -15.03 4.04 22.32
C ALA A 316 -15.50 2.81 21.54
N ASN A 317 -16.83 2.69 21.37
CA ASN A 317 -17.43 1.57 20.65
C ASN A 317 -17.05 1.60 19.16
N GLY A 318 -16.63 0.44 18.64
CA GLY A 318 -16.52 0.14 17.21
C GLY A 318 -17.57 -0.88 16.80
N ALA A 319 -17.22 -1.79 15.87
CA ALA A 319 -18.08 -2.93 15.50
C ALA A 319 -18.41 -3.81 16.72
N SER A 320 -17.44 -3.95 17.64
CA SER A 320 -17.68 -4.49 18.97
C SER A 320 -18.04 -3.36 19.94
N THR A 321 -19.13 -3.57 20.67
CA THR A 321 -19.65 -2.62 21.67
C THR A 321 -19.18 -2.92 23.10
N THR A 322 -18.35 -3.94 23.28
CA THR A 322 -17.95 -4.45 24.61
C THR A 322 -16.46 -4.43 24.90
N LEU A 323 -15.62 -4.12 23.91
CA LEU A 323 -14.15 -4.22 24.04
C LEU A 323 -13.47 -2.97 24.59
N ALA A 324 -14.11 -1.80 24.41
CA ALA A 324 -13.51 -0.52 24.75
C ALA A 324 -13.15 -0.38 26.24
N SER A 325 -12.03 0.31 26.51
CA SER A 325 -11.52 0.57 27.85
C SER A 325 -10.90 1.96 27.94
N ASP A 326 -10.95 2.58 29.12
CA ASP A 326 -10.28 3.87 29.38
C ASP A 326 -8.74 3.81 29.23
N LYS A 327 -8.15 2.62 29.12
CA LYS A 327 -6.71 2.41 28.87
C LYS A 327 -6.32 2.42 27.40
N ASP A 328 -7.30 2.43 26.50
CA ASP A 328 -7.04 2.28 25.08
C ASP A 328 -6.29 3.48 24.50
N GLY A 329 -6.53 4.70 25.01
CA GLY A 329 -5.80 5.89 24.59
C GLY A 329 -4.29 5.82 24.90
N GLU A 330 -3.93 5.36 26.11
CA GLU A 330 -2.53 5.10 26.47
C GLU A 330 -1.95 3.96 25.62
N THR A 331 -2.73 2.90 25.38
CA THR A 331 -2.32 1.77 24.55
C THR A 331 -2.04 2.20 23.11
N TYR A 332 -2.89 3.05 22.55
CA TYR A 332 -2.72 3.62 21.21
C TYR A 332 -1.45 4.47 21.14
N LEU A 333 -1.20 5.36 22.12
CA LEU A 333 0.04 6.14 22.17
C LEU A 333 1.30 5.25 22.19
N LEU A 334 1.32 4.24 23.06
CA LEU A 334 2.45 3.30 23.17
C LEU A 334 2.65 2.52 21.86
N LEU A 335 1.56 2.07 21.25
CA LEU A 335 1.62 1.37 19.97
C LEU A 335 2.24 2.25 18.88
N MET A 336 1.81 3.50 18.74
CA MET A 336 2.35 4.40 17.71
C MET A 336 3.82 4.73 17.96
N GLN A 337 4.25 4.90 19.21
CA GLN A 337 5.67 5.10 19.57
C GLN A 337 6.53 3.88 19.21
N GLU A 338 6.06 2.68 19.55
CA GLU A 338 6.79 1.43 19.26
C GLU A 338 6.86 1.13 17.75
N LEU A 339 5.78 1.42 17.00
CA LEU A 339 5.79 1.33 15.55
C LEU A 339 6.77 2.32 14.92
N ARG A 340 6.79 3.59 15.37
CA ARG A 340 7.74 4.59 14.86
C ARG A 340 9.18 4.17 15.11
N ALA A 341 9.49 3.72 16.33
CA ALA A 341 10.83 3.24 16.67
C ALA A 341 11.24 2.04 15.78
N MET A 342 10.32 1.09 15.54
CA MET A 342 10.54 -0.03 14.64
C MET A 342 10.81 0.43 13.21
N LEU A 343 10.03 1.41 12.70
CA LEU A 343 10.25 1.96 11.37
C LEU A 343 11.58 2.70 11.27
N ASP A 344 12.00 3.48 12.28
CA ASP A 344 13.31 4.15 12.31
C ASP A 344 14.48 3.17 12.27
N GLU A 345 14.34 2.00 12.88
CA GLU A 345 15.30 0.90 12.73
C GLU A 345 15.31 0.35 11.31
N LEU A 346 14.13 0.12 10.74
CA LEU A 346 13.98 -0.39 9.38
C LEU A 346 14.53 0.60 8.32
N GLU A 347 14.37 1.91 8.52
CA GLU A 347 14.96 2.96 7.69
C GLU A 347 16.49 2.87 7.69
N LYS A 348 17.11 2.65 8.86
CA LYS A 348 18.57 2.46 8.97
C LYS A 348 19.04 1.16 8.30
N GLU A 349 18.26 0.09 8.43
CA GLU A 349 18.58 -1.22 7.83
C GLU A 349 18.49 -1.20 6.30
N THR A 350 17.48 -0.51 5.75
CA THR A 350 17.13 -0.58 4.32
C THR A 350 17.57 0.64 3.52
N GLY A 351 17.87 1.77 4.18
CA GLY A 351 18.12 3.06 3.54
C GLY A 351 16.89 3.70 2.90
N ARG A 352 15.69 3.21 3.23
CA ARG A 352 14.40 3.76 2.78
C ARG A 352 13.83 4.70 3.83
N GLU A 353 12.83 5.48 3.44
CA GLU A 353 11.96 6.23 4.36
C GLU A 353 10.63 5.48 4.49
N TYR A 354 10.10 5.37 5.71
CA TYR A 354 8.83 4.72 6.00
C TYR A 354 7.88 5.65 6.75
N GLN A 355 6.65 5.76 6.27
CA GLN A 355 5.61 6.53 6.92
C GLN A 355 4.86 5.73 7.99
N LEU A 356 4.44 6.41 9.04
CA LEU A 356 3.45 5.91 9.99
C LEU A 356 2.24 6.83 9.97
N THR A 357 1.09 6.29 9.57
CA THR A 357 -0.17 7.04 9.57
C THR A 357 -1.22 6.35 10.42
N SER A 358 -2.32 7.05 10.68
CA SER A 358 -3.49 6.41 11.29
C SER A 358 -4.77 7.09 10.83
N ALA A 359 -5.77 6.28 10.50
CA ALA A 359 -7.14 6.78 10.38
C ALA A 359 -7.81 6.87 11.75
N ILE A 360 -8.47 8.00 11.99
CA ILE A 360 -9.06 8.34 13.27
C ILE A 360 -10.47 8.88 13.09
N SER A 361 -11.34 8.67 14.08
CA SER A 361 -12.69 9.23 14.04
C SER A 361 -12.66 10.76 14.07
N ALA A 362 -13.53 11.41 13.30
CA ALA A 362 -13.78 12.85 13.40
C ALA A 362 -14.68 13.26 14.59
N ALA A 363 -15.24 12.29 15.33
CA ALA A 363 -16.12 12.58 16.46
C ALA A 363 -15.33 13.07 17.67
N LYS A 364 -15.61 14.30 18.15
CA LYS A 364 -14.96 14.87 19.33
C LYS A 364 -14.95 13.93 20.54
N ALA A 365 -16.08 13.27 20.82
CA ALA A 365 -16.19 12.35 21.95
C ALA A 365 -15.23 11.14 21.88
N LYS A 366 -14.80 10.74 20.67
CA LYS A 366 -13.76 9.72 20.47
C LYS A 366 -12.37 10.35 20.45
N ILE A 367 -12.22 11.53 19.85
CA ILE A 367 -10.96 12.29 19.83
C ILE A 367 -10.46 12.58 21.25
N ASP A 368 -11.37 12.95 22.16
CA ASP A 368 -11.06 13.24 23.57
C ASP A 368 -10.57 12.00 24.37
N LYS A 369 -10.64 10.79 23.81
CA LYS A 369 -10.17 9.55 24.46
C LYS A 369 -8.68 9.28 24.27
N VAL A 370 -8.02 10.01 23.36
CA VAL A 370 -6.63 9.82 22.98
C VAL A 370 -5.91 11.16 23.06
N ASP A 371 -4.66 11.14 23.53
CA ASP A 371 -3.79 12.31 23.51
C ASP A 371 -3.09 12.42 22.14
N PHE A 372 -3.77 13.02 21.16
CA PHE A 372 -3.20 13.21 19.83
C PHE A 372 -2.06 14.25 19.82
N GLY A 373 -2.01 15.12 20.83
CA GLY A 373 -0.91 16.06 21.04
C GLY A 373 0.43 15.35 21.25
N GLU A 374 0.42 14.19 21.92
CA GLU A 374 1.58 13.32 22.07
C GLU A 374 1.73 12.32 20.91
N VAL A 375 0.64 11.69 20.44
CA VAL A 375 0.71 10.70 19.34
C VAL A 375 1.33 11.30 18.08
N GLN A 376 1.03 12.57 17.77
CA GLN A 376 1.53 13.23 16.56
C GLN A 376 3.06 13.18 16.43
N LYS A 377 3.80 13.00 17.52
CA LYS A 377 5.27 12.93 17.47
C LYS A 377 5.77 11.67 16.77
N SER A 378 4.92 10.65 16.67
CA SER A 378 5.23 9.37 16.04
C SER A 378 4.68 9.24 14.62
N VAL A 379 3.67 10.03 14.25
CA VAL A 379 2.95 9.85 12.97
C VAL A 379 3.23 10.97 11.97
N ASP A 380 3.16 10.62 10.68
CA ASP A 380 3.24 11.56 9.56
C ASP A 380 1.89 12.24 9.32
N HIS A 381 0.81 11.45 9.28
CA HIS A 381 -0.54 11.94 9.00
C HIS A 381 -1.61 11.22 9.83
N PHE A 382 -2.64 11.98 10.20
CA PHE A 382 -3.92 11.49 10.69
C PHE A 382 -4.96 11.62 9.58
N PHE A 383 -5.47 10.48 9.09
CA PHE A 383 -6.58 10.41 8.15
C PHE A 383 -7.89 10.54 8.95
N MET A 384 -8.35 11.77 9.16
CA MET A 384 -9.53 12.05 9.98
C MET A 384 -10.81 11.71 9.20
N MET A 385 -11.45 10.61 9.57
CA MET A 385 -12.67 10.06 8.96
C MET A 385 -13.87 10.98 9.21
N SER A 386 -13.93 12.11 8.50
CA SER A 386 -14.99 13.10 8.56
C SER A 386 -16.18 12.74 7.67
N TYR A 387 -16.63 11.51 7.82
CA TYR A 387 -17.79 10.90 7.20
C TYR A 387 -18.43 9.95 8.22
N ASP A 388 -19.54 9.30 7.85
CA ASP A 388 -20.30 8.42 8.74
C ASP A 388 -20.86 9.09 10.01
N PHE A 389 -21.06 10.41 9.96
CA PHE A 389 -21.70 11.17 11.04
C PHE A 389 -23.15 10.72 11.28
N TYR A 390 -23.84 10.35 10.20
CA TYR A 390 -25.23 9.90 10.21
C TYR A 390 -25.42 8.81 9.16
N GLY A 391 -26.31 7.86 9.43
CA GLY A 391 -26.64 6.80 8.49
C GLY A 391 -27.78 5.92 9.02
N ALA A 392 -28.11 4.88 8.26
CA ALA A 392 -29.21 3.98 8.58
C ALA A 392 -29.03 3.18 9.89
N PHE A 393 -27.87 3.26 10.53
CA PHE A 393 -27.65 2.76 11.89
C PHE A 393 -28.45 3.53 12.95
N ASP A 394 -28.92 4.75 12.65
CA ASP A 394 -29.93 5.48 13.45
C ASP A 394 -31.11 5.88 12.56
N LEU A 395 -32.30 5.33 12.83
CA LEU A 395 -33.53 5.61 12.10
C LEU A 395 -34.33 6.80 12.66
N ASN A 396 -33.93 7.33 13.82
CA ASN A 396 -34.59 8.42 14.51
C ASN A 396 -33.86 9.76 14.39
N THR A 397 -32.53 9.73 14.22
CA THR A 397 -31.71 10.93 14.08
C THR A 397 -31.08 10.98 12.70
N LEU A 398 -31.70 11.73 11.79
CA LEU A 398 -31.20 11.92 10.44
C LEU A 398 -30.29 13.15 10.39
N GLY A 399 -29.33 13.15 9.47
CA GLY A 399 -28.39 14.25 9.30
C GLY A 399 -27.45 14.03 8.11
N TYR A 400 -26.53 14.96 7.89
CA TYR A 400 -25.56 14.88 6.79
C TYR A 400 -24.38 13.99 7.15
N GLN A 401 -24.14 12.93 6.39
CA GLN A 401 -23.14 11.93 6.77
C GLN A 401 -21.70 12.45 6.74
N THR A 402 -21.40 13.50 5.97
CA THR A 402 -20.03 14.00 5.76
C THR A 402 -19.93 15.53 5.59
N ALA A 403 -20.83 16.28 6.24
CA ALA A 403 -20.86 17.74 6.13
C ALA A 403 -19.61 18.44 6.70
N LEU A 404 -19.20 19.53 6.05
CA LEU A 404 -18.12 20.39 6.53
C LEU A 404 -18.52 21.10 7.83
N ASN A 405 -19.70 21.72 7.82
CA ASN A 405 -20.22 22.57 8.90
C ASN A 405 -21.57 22.08 9.44
N ALA A 406 -21.98 22.67 10.57
CA ALA A 406 -23.33 22.52 11.08
C ALA A 406 -24.34 23.24 10.17
N SER A 407 -25.52 22.65 9.96
CA SER A 407 -26.57 23.31 9.19
C SER A 407 -27.35 24.34 10.01
N SER A 408 -27.97 25.30 9.33
CA SER A 408 -28.84 26.30 9.96
C SER A 408 -30.03 25.70 10.73
N TRP A 409 -30.53 24.53 10.31
CA TRP A 409 -31.66 23.88 10.98
C TRP A 409 -31.26 23.07 12.22
N ARG A 410 -29.96 22.79 12.39
CA ARG A 410 -29.38 22.11 13.55
C ARG A 410 -27.97 22.64 13.82
N PRO A 411 -27.84 23.89 14.27
CA PRO A 411 -26.54 24.55 14.45
C PRO A 411 -25.72 23.95 15.60
N ASP A 412 -26.35 23.13 16.45
CA ASP A 412 -25.79 22.44 17.62
C ASP A 412 -25.29 21.01 17.30
N THR A 413 -25.26 20.60 16.03
CA THR A 413 -24.72 19.27 15.69
C THR A 413 -23.26 19.11 16.11
N GLU A 414 -22.96 18.03 16.83
CA GLU A 414 -21.61 17.71 17.29
C GLU A 414 -20.76 17.11 16.17
N TYR A 415 -21.38 16.46 15.18
CA TYR A 415 -20.69 15.70 14.14
C TYR A 415 -20.56 16.51 12.84
N THR A 416 -19.39 17.14 12.67
CA THR A 416 -19.01 17.89 11.45
C THR A 416 -17.50 17.77 11.24
N THR A 417 -17.02 17.98 10.01
CA THR A 417 -15.58 18.04 9.73
C THR A 417 -14.90 19.13 10.57
N VAL A 418 -15.50 20.33 10.65
CA VAL A 418 -14.92 21.46 11.40
C VAL A 418 -14.78 21.14 12.89
N ASN A 419 -15.78 20.50 13.51
CA ASN A 419 -15.69 20.11 14.92
C ASN A 419 -14.57 19.11 15.18
N GLY A 420 -14.40 18.12 14.29
CA GLY A 420 -13.30 17.14 14.38
C GLY A 420 -11.93 17.79 14.26
N VAL A 421 -11.75 18.67 13.26
CA VAL A 421 -10.50 19.42 13.08
C VAL A 421 -10.21 20.29 14.30
N ASN A 422 -11.20 21.05 14.77
CA ASN A 422 -11.02 21.90 15.96
C ASN A 422 -10.69 21.09 17.21
N ALA A 423 -11.25 19.88 17.38
CA ALA A 423 -10.93 19.01 18.50
C ALA A 423 -9.44 18.61 18.49
N LEU A 424 -8.89 18.23 17.33
CA LEU A 424 -7.47 17.90 17.18
C LEU A 424 -6.57 19.13 17.39
N LEU A 425 -6.93 20.27 16.78
CA LEU A 425 -6.17 21.52 16.94
C LEU A 425 -6.16 22.00 18.41
N ASN A 426 -7.26 21.83 19.14
CA ASN A 426 -7.34 22.17 20.56
C ASN A 426 -6.47 21.26 21.45
N GLN A 427 -6.13 20.05 20.98
CA GLN A 427 -5.11 19.18 21.61
C GLN A 427 -3.67 19.54 21.18
N GLY A 428 -3.48 20.54 20.31
CA GLY A 428 -2.17 20.97 19.84
C GLY A 428 -1.61 20.14 18.68
N VAL A 429 -2.45 19.38 17.97
CA VAL A 429 -2.04 18.68 16.74
C VAL A 429 -1.64 19.68 15.67
N ASP A 430 -0.50 19.47 15.03
CA ASP A 430 -0.05 20.26 13.89
C ASP A 430 -1.10 20.16 12.75
N PRO A 431 -1.67 21.29 12.29
CA PRO A 431 -2.58 21.32 11.15
C PRO A 431 -2.10 20.48 9.95
N ALA A 432 -0.80 20.53 9.63
CA ALA A 432 -0.23 19.84 8.48
C ALA A 432 -0.33 18.30 8.55
N LYS A 433 -0.58 17.73 9.74
CA LYS A 433 -0.78 16.29 9.93
C LYS A 433 -2.24 15.87 9.78
N ILE A 434 -3.19 16.80 9.80
CA ILE A 434 -4.62 16.48 9.70
C ILE A 434 -5.02 16.39 8.23
N VAL A 435 -5.45 15.22 7.78
CA VAL A 435 -5.93 14.98 6.41
C VAL A 435 -7.44 14.74 6.46
N VAL A 436 -8.22 15.57 5.75
CA VAL A 436 -9.68 15.59 5.83
C VAL A 436 -10.30 14.52 4.93
N GLY A 437 -11.32 13.82 5.43
CA GLY A 437 -12.01 12.76 4.70
C GLY A 437 -13.10 13.26 3.73
N ALA A 438 -13.10 12.67 2.52
CA ALA A 438 -14.17 12.78 1.52
C ALA A 438 -14.83 11.40 1.30
N ALA A 439 -16.15 11.35 1.25
CA ALA A 439 -16.88 10.10 1.05
C ALA A 439 -17.21 9.89 -0.43
N MET A 440 -16.66 8.85 -1.05
CA MET A 440 -17.03 8.43 -2.42
C MET A 440 -18.33 7.59 -2.45
N TYR A 441 -19.15 7.74 -1.42
CA TYR A 441 -20.44 7.06 -1.24
C TYR A 441 -21.42 7.97 -0.51
N GLY A 442 -22.70 7.61 -0.56
CA GLY A 442 -23.75 8.19 0.25
C GLY A 442 -24.28 7.21 1.27
N ARG A 443 -24.71 7.73 2.42
CA ARG A 443 -25.54 6.99 3.37
C ARG A 443 -26.99 7.43 3.24
N GLY A 444 -27.91 6.49 3.39
CA GLY A 444 -29.31 6.81 3.18
C GLY A 444 -30.32 5.94 3.90
N TRP A 445 -31.53 6.49 3.94
CA TRP A 445 -32.70 5.93 4.60
C TRP A 445 -33.84 5.78 3.60
N THR A 446 -34.79 4.91 3.92
CA THR A 446 -36.08 4.78 3.21
C THR A 446 -37.24 5.04 4.16
N GLY A 447 -38.40 5.37 3.58
CA GLY A 447 -39.63 5.63 4.33
C GLY A 447 -39.55 6.86 5.23
N VAL A 448 -38.71 7.83 4.90
CA VAL A 448 -38.60 9.09 5.66
C VAL A 448 -39.93 9.83 5.66
N ASN A 449 -40.50 10.01 6.85
CA ASN A 449 -41.80 10.61 7.08
C ASN A 449 -41.80 11.52 8.32
N GLY A 450 -42.89 12.27 8.52
CA GLY A 450 -43.04 13.15 9.68
C GLY A 450 -42.10 14.35 9.70
N TYR A 451 -41.45 14.68 8.57
CA TYR A 451 -40.57 15.83 8.46
C TYR A 451 -41.35 17.15 8.39
N THR A 452 -40.72 18.23 8.84
CA THR A 452 -41.28 19.58 8.89
C THR A 452 -40.51 20.53 7.99
N ASN A 453 -41.13 21.66 7.61
CA ASN A 453 -40.50 22.72 6.81
C ASN A 453 -39.85 22.26 5.49
N GLY A 454 -40.35 21.15 4.91
CA GLY A 454 -39.79 20.56 3.69
C GLY A 454 -38.38 19.96 3.85
N ASN A 455 -37.86 19.86 5.08
CA ASN A 455 -36.53 19.33 5.35
C ASN A 455 -36.62 17.86 5.80
N PRO A 456 -36.24 16.88 4.94
CA PRO A 456 -36.39 15.46 5.24
C PRO A 456 -35.57 15.00 6.46
N PHE A 457 -34.49 15.70 6.82
CA PHE A 457 -33.66 15.36 7.99
C PHE A 457 -34.35 15.61 9.34
N THR A 458 -35.47 16.34 9.35
CA THR A 458 -36.28 16.54 10.58
C THR A 458 -37.29 15.42 10.83
N GLY A 459 -37.42 14.48 9.90
CA GLY A 459 -38.32 13.33 10.00
C GLY A 459 -37.67 12.13 10.68
N LYS A 460 -38.30 10.97 10.50
CA LYS A 460 -37.80 9.65 10.90
C LYS A 460 -37.89 8.66 9.75
N ALA A 461 -37.00 7.68 9.75
CA ALA A 461 -36.94 6.63 8.74
C ALA A 461 -37.56 5.31 9.22
N THR A 462 -37.88 4.42 8.27
CA THR A 462 -38.34 3.06 8.58
C THR A 462 -37.29 1.99 8.28
N GLY A 463 -36.19 2.36 7.62
CA GLY A 463 -35.10 1.44 7.31
C GLY A 463 -34.00 2.08 6.47
N PRO A 464 -32.96 1.29 6.12
CA PRO A 464 -31.92 1.71 5.18
C PRO A 464 -32.48 1.86 3.76
N VAL A 465 -31.93 2.80 2.99
CA VAL A 465 -32.14 2.81 1.53
C VAL A 465 -31.55 1.54 0.91
N ALA A 466 -32.12 1.07 -0.20
CA ALA A 466 -31.49 0.02 -1.00
C ALA A 466 -30.12 0.51 -1.50
N GLY A 467 -29.06 -0.16 -1.06
CA GLY A 467 -27.70 0.22 -1.39
C GLY A 467 -27.13 -0.48 -2.62
N THR A 468 -25.91 -0.10 -3.02
CA THR A 468 -25.23 -0.68 -4.19
C THR A 468 -24.76 -2.10 -3.91
N TRP A 469 -24.09 -2.28 -2.76
CA TRP A 469 -23.51 -3.54 -2.32
C TRP A 469 -24.03 -3.99 -0.96
N GLU A 470 -24.32 -3.04 -0.08
CA GLU A 470 -24.89 -3.26 1.25
C GLU A 470 -26.01 -2.25 1.53
N ASN A 471 -26.99 -2.63 2.35
CA ASN A 471 -28.12 -1.76 2.65
C ASN A 471 -27.67 -0.49 3.38
N GLY A 472 -28.20 0.66 2.95
CA GLY A 472 -27.95 1.96 3.57
C GLY A 472 -26.72 2.70 3.02
N VAL A 473 -25.95 2.09 2.10
CA VAL A 473 -24.76 2.68 1.47
C VAL A 473 -24.88 2.60 -0.06
N VAL A 474 -24.68 3.73 -0.73
CA VAL A 474 -24.79 3.84 -2.18
C VAL A 474 -23.51 4.46 -2.73
N ASP A 475 -22.87 3.83 -3.72
CA ASP A 475 -21.69 4.39 -4.38
C ASP A 475 -22.01 5.74 -5.02
N TYR A 476 -21.06 6.67 -4.97
CA TYR A 476 -21.21 7.98 -5.62
C TYR A 476 -21.51 7.84 -7.12
N ARG A 477 -20.87 6.89 -7.82
CA ARG A 477 -21.18 6.59 -9.23
C ARG A 477 -22.66 6.26 -9.46
N GLN A 478 -23.30 5.54 -8.54
CA GLN A 478 -24.71 5.18 -8.67
C GLN A 478 -25.60 6.38 -8.36
N ILE A 479 -25.26 7.17 -7.33
CA ILE A 479 -25.97 8.41 -7.01
C ILE A 479 -26.02 9.30 -8.25
N LYS A 480 -24.87 9.57 -8.88
CA LYS A 480 -24.77 10.43 -10.06
C LYS A 480 -25.58 9.92 -11.25
N ASN A 481 -25.55 8.61 -11.50
CA ASN A 481 -26.20 8.02 -12.66
C ASN A 481 -27.70 7.80 -12.50
N GLN A 482 -28.18 7.54 -11.28
CA GLN A 482 -29.55 7.07 -11.05
C GLN A 482 -30.41 8.02 -10.21
N TYR A 483 -29.81 8.80 -9.32
CA TYR A 483 -30.53 9.55 -8.28
C TYR A 483 -30.46 11.07 -8.44
N MET A 484 -29.93 11.56 -9.57
CA MET A 484 -29.84 12.99 -9.90
C MET A 484 -30.97 13.49 -10.82
N SER A 485 -31.98 12.67 -11.13
CA SER A 485 -33.05 13.04 -12.07
C SER A 485 -34.39 12.35 -11.78
N GLY A 486 -35.42 12.73 -12.53
CA GLY A 486 -36.76 12.15 -12.41
C GLY A 486 -37.47 12.58 -11.13
N GLN A 487 -37.88 11.62 -10.30
CA GLN A 487 -38.57 11.88 -9.03
C GLN A 487 -37.60 12.22 -7.87
N TRP A 488 -36.30 12.10 -8.10
CA TRP A 488 -35.29 12.49 -7.13
C TRP A 488 -35.03 13.99 -7.22
N VAL A 489 -35.06 14.64 -6.07
CA VAL A 489 -34.73 16.07 -5.93
C VAL A 489 -33.34 16.17 -5.31
N TYR A 490 -32.39 16.69 -6.08
CA TYR A 490 -31.09 17.11 -5.56
C TYR A 490 -31.20 18.45 -4.86
N SER A 491 -30.59 18.53 -3.69
CA SER A 491 -30.51 19.73 -2.85
C SER A 491 -29.10 19.89 -2.32
N TYR A 492 -28.70 21.14 -2.11
CA TYR A 492 -27.40 21.49 -1.52
C TYR A 492 -27.61 22.46 -0.37
N ASP A 493 -27.09 22.11 0.81
CA ASP A 493 -27.08 22.99 1.98
C ASP A 493 -25.80 23.82 1.99
N GLU A 494 -25.92 25.10 1.62
CA GLU A 494 -24.76 26.00 1.51
C GLU A 494 -24.11 26.34 2.86
N VAL A 495 -24.83 26.17 3.98
CA VAL A 495 -24.27 26.45 5.30
C VAL A 495 -23.46 25.24 5.77
N ALA A 496 -24.01 24.04 5.60
CA ALA A 496 -23.31 22.80 5.94
C ALA A 496 -22.23 22.40 4.90
N GLU A 497 -22.30 22.97 3.69
CA GLU A 497 -21.58 22.55 2.47
C GLU A 497 -21.78 21.05 2.20
N ALA A 498 -23.06 20.63 2.15
CA ALA A 498 -23.43 19.22 2.04
C ALA A 498 -24.58 18.97 1.06
N PRO A 499 -24.42 18.06 0.07
CA PRO A 499 -25.50 17.65 -0.82
C PRO A 499 -26.35 16.52 -0.22
N TYR A 500 -27.57 16.42 -0.73
CA TYR A 500 -28.42 15.25 -0.58
C TYR A 500 -29.40 15.12 -1.74
N VAL A 501 -29.91 13.91 -1.94
CA VAL A 501 -31.02 13.63 -2.85
C VAL A 501 -32.19 13.04 -2.08
N PHE A 502 -33.41 13.47 -2.41
CA PHE A 502 -34.63 13.00 -1.76
C PHE A 502 -35.72 12.63 -2.76
N LYS A 503 -36.34 11.46 -2.57
CA LYS A 503 -37.48 10.99 -3.35
C LYS A 503 -38.72 10.92 -2.47
N ALA A 504 -39.51 11.99 -2.50
CA ALA A 504 -40.66 12.16 -1.60
C ALA A 504 -41.72 11.05 -1.69
N SER A 505 -41.88 10.40 -2.84
CA SER A 505 -42.88 9.33 -3.02
C SER A 505 -42.60 8.07 -2.21
N THR A 506 -41.33 7.77 -1.96
CA THR A 506 -40.87 6.59 -1.20
C THR A 506 -40.23 6.96 0.12
N GLY A 507 -39.93 8.26 0.33
CA GLY A 507 -39.18 8.73 1.47
C GLY A 507 -37.72 8.29 1.42
N ASP A 508 -37.15 8.04 0.24
CA ASP A 508 -35.73 7.71 0.12
C ASP A 508 -34.89 8.98 0.21
N LEU A 509 -33.95 9.01 1.16
CA LEU A 509 -33.06 10.13 1.43
C LEU A 509 -31.62 9.64 1.41
N ILE A 510 -30.75 10.25 0.61
CA ILE A 510 -29.33 9.92 0.53
C ILE A 510 -28.51 11.20 0.71
N THR A 511 -27.59 11.21 1.66
CA THR A 511 -26.60 12.27 1.88
C THR A 511 -25.21 11.74 1.55
N PHE A 512 -24.38 12.55 0.91
CA PHE A 512 -23.12 12.13 0.28
C PHE A 512 -22.16 13.33 0.14
N ASP A 513 -20.98 13.12 -0.42
CA ASP A 513 -20.14 14.20 -0.95
C ASP A 513 -20.32 14.31 -2.47
N ASP A 514 -20.31 15.54 -3.00
CA ASP A 514 -20.23 15.79 -4.44
C ASP A 514 -19.05 16.71 -4.78
N GLN A 515 -18.94 17.10 -6.06
CA GLN A 515 -17.88 17.99 -6.52
C GLN A 515 -17.83 19.30 -5.71
N ARG A 516 -18.99 19.87 -5.36
CA ARG A 516 -19.08 21.15 -4.65
C ARG A 516 -18.68 21.01 -3.19
N SER A 517 -19.19 20.00 -2.46
CA SER A 517 -18.78 19.79 -1.05
C SER A 517 -17.30 19.43 -0.92
N VAL A 518 -16.76 18.63 -1.84
CA VAL A 518 -15.32 18.31 -1.86
C VAL A 518 -14.48 19.54 -2.18
N GLN A 519 -14.92 20.41 -3.08
CA GLN A 519 -14.27 21.71 -3.29
C GLN A 519 -14.27 22.58 -2.05
N ALA A 520 -15.38 22.62 -1.29
CA ALA A 520 -15.45 23.34 -0.02
C ALA A 520 -14.48 22.77 1.02
N LYS A 521 -14.38 21.43 1.13
CA LYS A 521 -13.39 20.76 1.99
C LYS A 521 -11.95 21.08 1.59
N GLY A 522 -11.61 21.04 0.31
CA GLY A 522 -10.27 21.39 -0.16
C GLY A 522 -9.91 22.85 0.09
N LYS A 523 -10.85 23.77 -0.13
CA LYS A 523 -10.68 25.18 0.25
C LYS A 523 -10.44 25.34 1.75
N TYR A 524 -11.24 24.67 2.58
CA TYR A 524 -11.07 24.68 4.03
C TYR A 524 -9.71 24.14 4.46
N VAL A 525 -9.22 23.08 3.81
CA VAL A 525 -7.86 22.53 4.01
C VAL A 525 -6.79 23.59 3.73
N LEU A 526 -6.89 24.32 2.62
CA LEU A 526 -5.91 25.36 2.29
C LEU A 526 -5.96 26.53 3.28
N GLU A 527 -7.15 27.01 3.62
CA GLU A 527 -7.36 28.15 4.54
C GLU A 527 -6.84 27.85 5.96
N ASN A 528 -6.98 26.60 6.42
CA ASN A 528 -6.55 26.16 7.75
C ASN A 528 -5.18 25.47 7.75
N LYS A 529 -4.46 25.49 6.62
CA LYS A 529 -3.14 24.88 6.45
C LYS A 529 -3.10 23.39 6.81
N LEU A 530 -4.20 22.68 6.57
CA LEU A 530 -4.29 21.24 6.83
C LEU A 530 -3.44 20.44 5.85
N GLY A 531 -3.22 19.16 6.16
CA GLY A 531 -2.34 18.26 5.42
C GLY A 531 -2.82 17.89 4.01
N GLY A 532 -4.14 17.78 3.81
CA GLY A 532 -4.70 17.40 2.51
C GLY A 532 -6.09 16.78 2.61
N LEU A 533 -6.44 15.99 1.59
CA LEU A 533 -7.67 15.20 1.52
C LEU A 533 -7.36 13.72 1.33
N PHE A 534 -8.18 12.85 1.94
CA PHE A 534 -8.22 11.43 1.61
C PHE A 534 -9.66 10.97 1.37
N ALA A 535 -9.84 9.85 0.68
CA ALA A 535 -11.16 9.34 0.34
C ALA A 535 -11.37 7.85 0.64
N TRP A 536 -12.61 7.53 1.00
CA TRP A 536 -13.14 6.17 1.12
C TRP A 536 -14.36 6.01 0.20
N GLU A 537 -14.45 5.04 -0.71
CA GLU A 537 -13.38 4.18 -1.24
C GLU A 537 -13.25 4.39 -2.76
N ILE A 538 -12.04 4.21 -3.30
CA ILE A 538 -11.68 4.68 -4.66
C ILE A 538 -12.54 4.06 -5.77
N ASP A 539 -13.06 2.85 -5.56
CA ASP A 539 -13.88 2.15 -6.55
C ASP A 539 -15.30 2.70 -6.68
N ALA A 540 -15.78 3.46 -5.69
CA ALA A 540 -17.13 4.01 -5.68
C ALA A 540 -17.24 5.35 -6.42
N ASP A 541 -16.11 6.01 -6.73
CA ASP A 541 -16.05 7.23 -7.52
C ASP A 541 -16.18 6.97 -9.03
N ASN A 542 -16.69 7.96 -9.76
CA ASN A 542 -16.66 8.01 -11.22
C ASN A 542 -15.56 8.96 -11.76
N GLY A 543 -14.75 9.53 -10.87
CA GLY A 543 -13.69 10.51 -11.12
C GLY A 543 -14.03 11.93 -10.70
N ASP A 544 -15.30 12.26 -10.47
CA ASP A 544 -15.72 13.60 -10.08
C ASP A 544 -15.16 14.01 -8.71
N ILE A 545 -15.17 13.08 -7.75
CA ILE A 545 -14.71 13.34 -6.38
C ILE A 545 -13.19 13.52 -6.38
N LEU A 546 -12.44 12.59 -6.97
CA LEU A 546 -10.98 12.69 -7.01
C LEU A 546 -10.48 13.90 -7.81
N ASN A 547 -11.14 14.26 -8.92
CA ASN A 547 -10.85 15.49 -9.64
C ASN A 547 -11.06 16.72 -8.75
N SER A 548 -12.14 16.72 -7.96
CA SER A 548 -12.46 17.82 -7.05
C SER A 548 -11.46 17.91 -5.90
N MET A 549 -10.98 16.78 -5.36
CA MET A 549 -9.90 16.75 -4.37
C MET A 549 -8.64 17.40 -4.93
N ASN A 550 -8.21 16.98 -6.13
CA ASN A 550 -6.98 17.51 -6.75
C ASN A 550 -7.10 19.02 -7.06
N SER A 551 -8.15 19.42 -7.78
CA SER A 551 -8.33 20.81 -8.21
C SER A 551 -8.49 21.78 -7.04
N SER A 552 -9.23 21.40 -5.99
CA SER A 552 -9.46 22.25 -4.82
C SER A 552 -8.24 22.41 -3.91
N LEU A 553 -7.31 21.45 -3.93
CA LEU A 553 -6.01 21.55 -3.25
C LEU A 553 -4.97 22.32 -4.07
N GLY A 554 -5.29 22.69 -5.31
CA GLY A 554 -4.43 23.49 -6.18
C GLY A 554 -3.52 22.68 -7.10
N ASN A 555 -3.74 21.36 -7.25
CA ASN A 555 -3.02 20.56 -8.25
C ASN A 555 -3.38 21.01 -9.66
N SER A 556 -2.38 21.15 -10.54
CA SER A 556 -2.60 21.57 -11.92
C SER A 556 -2.97 20.42 -12.86
N LEU A 557 -3.77 20.68 -13.90
CA LEU A 557 -4.05 19.68 -14.94
C LEU A 557 -2.77 19.32 -15.71
N ALA A 558 -2.51 18.03 -15.89
CA ALA A 558 -1.47 17.54 -16.79
C ALA A 558 -1.96 17.67 -18.24
N LYS A 559 -1.34 18.57 -19.00
CA LYS A 559 -1.62 18.78 -20.43
C LYS A 559 -1.01 17.70 -21.31
#